data_AF-A0A519RSD6-F1
#
_entry.id   AF-A0A519RSD6-F1
#
_cell.length_a   1.000
_cell.length_b   1.000
_cell.length_c   1.000
_cell.angle_alpha   90.00
_cell.angle_beta   90.00
_cell.angle_gamma   90.00
#
_symmetry.space_group_name_H-M   'P 1'
#
loop_
_entity.id
_entity.type
_entity.pdbx_description
1 polymer ?
#
loop_
_entity_poly.entity_id
_entity_poly.type
_entity_poly.pdbx_seq_one_letter_code
_entity_poly.pdbx_strand_id
1 'polypeptide(L)'
;DHPNIKSSSSIVDFIFRVLGYEYLNRTDLVHVLDKPEVSNLGNEPWDEPVKQPELSNIRVVASAPQAVKTTAVAAPKNGSSLDAVNVAAKSMQSDAPACNTCGHITVRSGTCYKCLNCGNSMGCS
;
A
#
# COMPACT_ATOMS: atom_id res chain seq x y z
N ASP A 1 25.33 5.21 11.38
CA ASP A 1 24.55 6.17 10.58
C ASP A 1 24.98 6.14 9.13
N HIS A 2 24.03 6.18 8.20
CA HIS A 2 24.30 6.29 6.76
C HIS A 2 24.08 7.75 6.33
N PRO A 3 25.00 8.38 5.57
CA PRO A 3 24.92 9.81 5.25
C PRO A 3 23.59 10.23 4.61
N ASN A 4 23.03 9.35 3.77
CA ASN A 4 21.82 9.65 3.00
C ASN A 4 20.50 9.22 3.69
N ILE A 5 20.55 8.38 4.73
CA ILE A 5 19.35 7.84 5.41
C ILE A 5 19.34 8.28 6.87
N LYS A 6 18.55 9.31 7.17
CA LYS A 6 18.44 9.90 8.53
C LYS A 6 17.48 9.16 9.47
N SER A 7 16.47 8.49 8.93
CA SER A 7 15.49 7.72 9.71
C SER A 7 14.88 6.58 8.88
N SER A 8 14.70 5.41 9.50
CA SER A 8 13.97 4.27 8.92
C SER A 8 12.88 3.80 9.88
N SER A 9 11.80 3.23 9.33
CA SER A 9 10.68 2.69 10.13
C SER A 9 10.97 1.28 10.66
N SER A 10 11.95 0.59 10.08
CA SER A 10 12.45 -0.71 10.54
C SER A 10 13.88 -0.98 10.03
N ILE A 11 14.51 -2.05 10.52
CA ILE A 11 15.81 -2.51 10.03
C ILE A 11 15.75 -2.97 8.57
N VAL A 12 14.63 -3.56 8.16
CA VAL A 12 14.41 -4.06 6.81
C VAL A 12 14.28 -2.88 5.83
N ASP A 13 13.57 -1.82 6.23
CA ASP A 13 13.49 -0.56 5.47
C ASP A 13 14.87 0.06 5.28
N PHE A 14 15.70 0.08 6.33
CA PHE A 14 17.07 0.55 6.23
C PHE A 14 17.90 -0.25 5.23
N ILE A 15 17.86 -1.59 5.31
CA ILE A 15 18.61 -2.48 4.39
C ILE A 15 18.18 -2.25 2.95
N PHE A 16 16.88 -2.21 2.66
CA PHE A 16 16.40 -2.01 1.28
C PHE A 16 16.77 -0.64 0.71
N ARG A 17 16.75 0.41 1.54
CA ARG A 17 17.15 1.76 1.11
C ARG A 17 18.65 1.83 0.83
N VAL A 18 19.50 1.22 1.65
CA VAL A 18 20.96 1.16 1.42
C VAL A 18 21.26 0.35 0.17
N LEU A 19 20.70 -0.86 0.05
CA LEU A 19 20.95 -1.72 -1.11
C LEU A 19 20.45 -1.07 -2.41
N GLY A 20 19.28 -0.43 -2.37
CA GLY A 20 18.73 0.30 -3.50
C GLY A 20 19.63 1.47 -3.92
N TYR A 21 20.14 2.23 -2.96
CA TYR A 21 21.02 3.37 -3.21
C TYR A 21 22.39 2.97 -3.74
N GLU A 22 23.07 2.02 -3.08
CA GLU A 22 24.45 1.65 -3.40
C GLU A 22 24.56 0.73 -4.63
N TYR A 23 23.67 -0.25 -4.77
CA TYR A 23 23.80 -1.27 -5.81
C TYR A 23 22.90 -1.04 -7.01
N LEU A 24 21.73 -0.42 -6.81
CA LEU A 24 20.77 -0.16 -7.90
C LEU A 24 20.74 1.31 -8.32
N ASN A 25 21.54 2.17 -7.70
CA ASN A 25 21.54 3.62 -7.93
C ASN A 25 20.14 4.25 -7.82
N ARG A 26 19.25 3.65 -7.02
CA ARG A 26 17.91 4.15 -6.75
C ARG A 26 17.96 5.22 -5.67
N THR A 27 18.07 6.45 -6.14
CA THR A 27 18.14 7.64 -5.31
C THR A 27 16.78 8.08 -4.74
N ASP A 28 15.68 7.50 -5.22
CA ASP A 28 14.30 7.82 -4.81
C ASP A 28 13.94 7.29 -3.41
N LEU A 29 14.69 6.30 -2.92
CA LEU A 29 14.47 5.64 -1.64
C LEU A 29 15.08 6.39 -0.44
N VAL A 30 15.75 7.51 -0.71
CA VAL A 30 16.71 8.12 0.21
C VAL A 30 16.37 9.60 0.45
N HIS A 31 16.61 10.09 1.67
CA HIS A 31 16.14 11.41 2.08
C HIS A 31 17.04 12.56 1.63
N VAL A 32 18.34 12.32 1.50
CA VAL A 32 19.31 13.33 1.09
C VAL A 32 20.16 12.74 -0.02
N LEU A 33 20.06 13.30 -1.23
CA LEU A 33 20.90 12.92 -2.35
C LEU A 33 22.12 13.84 -2.34
N ASP A 34 23.26 13.35 -1.86
CA ASP A 34 24.48 14.16 -1.80
C ASP A 34 25.23 14.21 -3.15
N LYS A 35 24.74 13.51 -4.18
CA LYS A 35 25.31 13.51 -5.53
C LYS A 35 24.29 13.95 -6.57
N PRO A 36 24.39 15.19 -7.11
CA PRO A 36 23.81 15.53 -8.40
C PRO A 36 24.69 14.97 -9.53
N GLU A 37 25.08 13.70 -9.47
CA GLU A 37 25.74 13.02 -10.60
C GLU A 37 24.75 12.13 -11.33
N VAL A 38 23.71 12.79 -11.82
CA VAL A 38 22.92 12.29 -12.92
C VAL A 38 23.76 12.52 -14.19
N SER A 39 24.68 11.60 -14.46
CA SER A 39 25.51 11.57 -15.67
C SER A 39 24.69 11.24 -16.95
N ASN A 40 23.39 11.46 -16.93
CA ASN A 40 22.44 11.28 -18.04
C ASN A 40 21.32 12.34 -18.02
N LEU A 41 21.59 13.58 -17.56
CA LEU A 41 20.84 14.70 -18.13
C LEU A 41 21.50 15.02 -19.46
N GLY A 42 20.80 14.68 -20.54
CA GLY A 42 21.06 15.22 -21.86
C GLY A 42 21.22 16.74 -21.75
N ASN A 43 22.46 17.18 -21.97
CA ASN A 43 22.79 18.57 -22.24
C ASN A 43 23.36 18.66 -23.66
N GLU A 44 22.86 17.81 -24.55
CA GLU A 44 23.12 17.94 -25.98
C GLU A 44 22.27 19.11 -26.49
N PRO A 45 22.76 19.90 -27.47
CA PRO A 45 22.11 21.12 -27.94
C PRO A 45 20.73 20.92 -28.60
N TRP A 46 20.19 19.70 -28.59
CA TRP A 46 18.89 19.30 -29.13
C TRP A 46 17.86 18.95 -28.05
N ASP A 47 18.22 18.97 -26.76
CA ASP A 47 17.29 18.71 -25.68
C ASP A 47 16.39 19.94 -25.45
N GLU A 48 15.15 19.86 -25.95
CA GLU A 48 14.11 20.83 -25.58
C GLU A 48 13.87 20.76 -24.07
N PRO A 49 13.70 21.91 -23.38
CA PRO A 49 13.51 21.92 -21.95
C PRO A 49 12.21 21.17 -21.62
N VAL A 50 12.37 19.99 -21.00
CA VAL A 50 11.25 19.21 -20.45
C VAL A 50 10.55 20.10 -19.43
N LYS A 51 9.39 20.62 -19.85
CA LYS A 51 8.52 21.43 -19.01
C LYS A 51 8.21 20.61 -17.77
N GLN A 52 8.66 21.10 -16.61
CA GLN A 52 8.29 20.54 -15.32
C GLN A 52 6.76 20.39 -15.31
N PRO A 53 6.21 19.21 -15.01
CA PRO A 53 4.79 19.10 -14.78
C PRO A 53 4.46 20.02 -13.62
N GLU A 54 3.79 21.14 -13.89
CA GLU A 54 3.28 22.05 -12.88
C GLU A 54 2.50 21.20 -11.88
N LEU A 55 3.02 21.12 -10.66
CA LEU A 55 2.38 20.43 -9.54
C LEU A 55 0.96 20.99 -9.44
N SER A 56 -0.01 20.20 -9.87
CA SER A 56 -1.41 20.61 -9.85
C SER A 56 -1.73 21.04 -8.43
N ASN A 57 -2.25 22.25 -8.27
CA ASN A 57 -2.74 22.79 -7.01
C ASN A 57 -4.01 22.05 -6.57
N ILE A 58 -3.93 20.72 -6.40
CA ILE A 58 -4.93 19.93 -5.70
C ILE A 58 -4.85 20.39 -4.23
N ARG A 59 -5.62 21.42 -3.92
CA ARG A 59 -5.91 21.79 -2.55
C ARG A 59 -6.89 20.75 -2.06
N VAL A 60 -6.42 19.81 -1.23
CA VAL A 60 -7.33 18.95 -0.47
C VAL A 60 -8.07 19.85 0.51
N VAL A 61 -9.23 20.34 0.08
CA VAL A 61 -10.18 21.00 0.97
C VAL A 61 -10.77 19.87 1.80
N ALA A 62 -10.24 19.70 3.01
CA ALA A 62 -10.93 18.90 4.01
C ALA A 62 -12.32 19.53 4.19
N SER A 63 -13.36 18.86 3.70
CA SER A 63 -14.74 19.25 3.98
C SER A 63 -14.90 19.28 5.49
N ALA A 64 -15.19 20.47 6.02
CA ALA A 64 -15.60 20.64 7.40
C ALA A 64 -16.76 19.67 7.69
N PRO A 65 -16.80 19.03 8.86
CA PRO A 65 -17.89 18.15 9.20
C PRO A 65 -19.16 18.99 9.30
N GLN A 66 -20.00 18.93 8.27
CA GLN A 66 -21.39 19.36 8.41
C GLN A 66 -22.00 18.42 9.43
N ALA A 67 -22.49 18.99 10.53
CA ALA A 67 -23.28 18.30 11.53
C ALA A 67 -24.54 17.77 10.84
N VAL A 68 -24.47 16.53 10.34
CA VAL A 68 -25.61 15.78 9.88
C VAL A 68 -26.46 15.52 11.11
N LYS A 69 -27.60 16.21 11.23
CA LYS A 69 -28.63 15.86 12.21
C LYS A 69 -29.08 14.44 11.87
N THR A 70 -28.65 13.48 12.67
CA THR A 70 -29.10 12.09 12.60
C THR A 70 -30.57 12.04 12.99
N THR A 71 -31.47 12.07 12.02
CA THR A 71 -32.80 11.51 12.20
C THR A 71 -32.61 9.99 12.30
N ALA A 72 -32.88 9.46 13.49
CA ALA A 72 -32.87 8.02 13.74
C ALA A 72 -33.96 7.36 12.88
N VAL A 73 -33.58 6.86 11.72
CA VAL A 73 -34.40 5.88 10.99
C VAL A 73 -34.08 4.54 11.61
N ALA A 74 -35.05 4.00 12.34
CA ALA A 74 -35.01 2.65 12.87
C ALA A 74 -34.77 1.67 11.71
N ALA A 75 -33.61 1.00 11.73
CA ALA A 75 -33.32 -0.08 10.80
C ALA A 75 -34.28 -1.26 11.06
N PRO A 76 -34.91 -1.85 10.03
CA PRO A 76 -35.65 -3.09 10.21
C PRO A 76 -34.65 -4.19 10.56
N LYS A 77 -34.88 -4.86 11.69
CA LYS A 77 -34.08 -6.01 12.11
C LYS A 77 -34.46 -7.22 11.26
N ASN A 78 -33.78 -7.39 10.12
CA ASN A 78 -33.77 -8.66 9.41
C ASN A 78 -32.68 -9.58 10.00
N GLY A 79 -32.89 -10.07 11.23
CA GLY A 79 -32.32 -11.35 11.66
C GLY A 79 -33.13 -12.46 10.97
N SER A 80 -32.58 -13.54 10.44
CA SER A 80 -31.64 -14.43 11.12
C SER A 80 -30.88 -15.37 10.16
N SER A 81 -30.61 -15.00 8.91
CA SER A 81 -29.82 -15.86 7.99
C SER A 81 -28.49 -15.24 7.55
N LEU A 82 -28.48 -13.94 7.23
CA LEU A 82 -27.29 -13.24 6.74
C LEU A 82 -26.29 -12.90 7.86
N ASP A 83 -26.77 -12.74 9.10
CA ASP A 83 -25.92 -12.37 10.23
C ASP A 83 -25.07 -13.55 10.72
N ALA A 84 -25.64 -14.75 10.75
CA ALA A 84 -24.92 -15.98 11.10
C ALA A 84 -23.79 -16.28 10.09
N VAL A 85 -24.04 -16.10 8.79
CA VAL A 85 -23.01 -16.30 7.75
C VAL A 85 -21.95 -15.20 7.77
N ASN A 86 -22.30 -13.96 8.13
CA ASN A 86 -21.36 -12.86 8.25
C ASN A 86 -20.45 -13.01 9.50
N VAL A 87 -21.01 -13.48 10.62
CA VAL A 87 -20.25 -13.81 11.83
C VAL A 87 -19.32 -15.00 11.57
N ALA A 88 -19.80 -16.05 10.90
CA ALA A 88 -18.96 -17.18 10.50
C ALA A 88 -17.83 -16.75 9.54
N ALA A 89 -18.13 -15.92 8.54
CA ALA A 89 -17.14 -15.38 7.60
C ALA A 89 -16.09 -14.53 8.31
N LYS A 90 -16.47 -13.67 9.27
CA LYS A 90 -15.53 -12.90 10.10
C LYS A 90 -14.58 -13.80 10.86
N SER A 91 -15.10 -14.85 11.51
CA SER A 91 -14.25 -15.80 12.24
C SER A 91 -13.30 -16.58 11.31
N MET A 92 -13.72 -16.85 10.07
CA MET A 92 -12.92 -17.56 9.07
C MET A 92 -11.89 -16.68 8.34
N GLN A 93 -12.04 -15.35 8.40
CA GLN A 93 -11.21 -14.38 7.68
C GLN A 93 -10.31 -13.52 8.59
N SER A 94 -10.44 -13.61 9.93
CA SER A 94 -9.71 -12.72 10.86
C SER A 94 -8.18 -12.83 10.77
N ASP A 95 -7.66 -14.03 10.50
CA ASP A 95 -6.21 -14.30 10.32
C ASP A 95 -5.82 -14.56 8.87
N ALA A 96 -6.73 -14.35 7.91
CA ALA A 96 -6.52 -14.78 6.53
C ALA A 96 -5.60 -13.80 5.78
N PRO A 97 -4.38 -14.21 5.40
CA PRO A 97 -3.48 -13.35 4.64
C PRO A 97 -4.03 -13.11 3.22
N ALA A 98 -3.66 -11.97 2.64
CA ALA A 98 -3.88 -11.73 1.22
C ALA A 98 -3.08 -12.75 0.39
N CYS A 99 -3.66 -13.21 -0.72
CA CYS A 99 -2.99 -14.13 -1.63
C CYS A 99 -1.71 -13.50 -2.20
N ASN A 100 -0.58 -14.19 -2.09
CA ASN A 100 0.71 -13.77 -2.65
C ASN A 100 0.74 -13.72 -4.19
N THR A 101 -0.21 -14.35 -4.87
CA THR A 101 -0.28 -14.37 -6.35
C THR A 101 -1.20 -13.30 -6.92
N CYS A 102 -2.37 -13.06 -6.29
CA CYS A 102 -3.40 -12.17 -6.87
C CYS A 102 -3.99 -11.14 -5.89
N GLY A 103 -3.51 -11.08 -4.65
CA GLY A 103 -3.93 -10.09 -3.65
C GLY A 103 -5.32 -10.28 -3.05
N HIS A 104 -6.13 -11.20 -3.56
CA HIS A 104 -7.45 -11.50 -2.98
C HIS A 104 -7.30 -12.12 -1.58
N ILE A 105 -8.18 -11.72 -0.65
CA ILE A 105 -8.24 -12.32 0.71
C ILE A 105 -8.52 -13.81 0.58
N THR A 106 -7.65 -14.60 1.19
CA THR A 106 -7.79 -16.05 1.17
C THR A 106 -8.88 -16.50 2.15
N VAL A 107 -9.37 -17.73 1.97
CA VAL A 107 -10.35 -18.35 2.88
C VAL A 107 -9.70 -19.55 3.54
N ARG A 108 -9.88 -19.69 4.85
CA ARG A 108 -9.38 -20.85 5.60
C ARG A 108 -10.12 -22.12 5.16
N SER A 109 -9.36 -23.15 4.82
CA SER A 109 -9.86 -24.47 4.42
C SER A 109 -9.15 -25.54 5.25
N GLY A 110 -9.49 -25.61 6.54
CA GLY A 110 -8.80 -26.43 7.54
C GLY A 110 -7.56 -25.73 8.12
N THR A 111 -6.40 -26.39 8.04
CA THR A 111 -5.09 -25.81 8.40
C THR A 111 -4.54 -24.90 7.30
N CYS A 112 -5.02 -25.08 6.06
CA CYS A 112 -4.62 -24.30 4.90
C CYS A 112 -5.44 -23.01 4.71
N TYR A 113 -4.93 -22.13 3.86
CA TYR A 113 -5.66 -21.05 3.21
C TYR A 113 -5.74 -21.30 1.70
N LYS A 114 -6.89 -21.00 1.10
CA LYS A 114 -7.13 -21.12 -0.34
C LYS A 114 -7.65 -19.81 -0.92
N CYS A 115 -7.09 -19.39 -2.04
CA CYS A 115 -7.59 -18.26 -2.81
C CYS A 115 -8.74 -18.69 -3.72
N LEU A 116 -9.90 -18.05 -3.59
CA LEU A 116 -11.06 -18.31 -4.46
C LEU A 116 -10.95 -17.66 -5.84
N ASN A 117 -10.04 -16.70 -6.01
CA ASN A 117 -9.86 -15.99 -7.28
C ASN A 117 -8.85 -16.70 -8.22
N CYS A 118 -7.68 -17.09 -7.71
CA CYS A 118 -6.62 -17.72 -8.52
C CYS A 118 -6.34 -19.19 -8.18
N GLY A 119 -7.03 -19.76 -7.19
CA GLY A 119 -6.86 -21.16 -6.79
C GLY A 119 -5.59 -21.47 -5.99
N ASN A 120 -4.70 -20.51 -5.76
CA ASN A 120 -3.47 -20.73 -5.00
C ASN A 120 -3.75 -21.11 -3.54
N SER A 121 -3.00 -22.07 -3.00
CA SER A 121 -3.14 -22.58 -1.63
C SER A 121 -1.87 -22.35 -0.82
N MET A 122 -2.01 -21.89 0.42
CA MET A 122 -0.92 -21.51 1.31
C MET A 122 -1.09 -22.19 2.68
N GLY A 123 0.00 -22.64 3.29
CA GLY A 123 -0.02 -23.19 4.65
C GLY A 123 -0.63 -24.59 4.78
N CYS A 124 -0.55 -25.42 3.74
CA CYS A 124 -0.91 -26.83 3.81
C CYS A 124 0.28 -27.66 4.30
N SER A 125 0.28 -27.99 5.58
CA SER A 125 1.15 -29.04 6.17
C SER A 125 0.35 -30.31 6.38
#